data_AF-A0A378IDG3-F1
#
_entry.id   AF-A0A378IDG3-F1
#
_cell.length_a   1.000
_cell.length_b   1.000
_cell.length_c   1.000
_cell.angle_alpha   90.00
_cell.angle_beta   90.00
_cell.angle_gamma   90.00
#
_symmetry.space_group_name_H-M   'P 1'
#
loop_
_entity.id
_entity.type
_entity.pdbx_description
1 polymer ?
#
loop_
_entity_poly.entity_id
_entity_poly.type
_entity_poly.pdbx_seq_one_letter_code
_entity_poly.pdbx_strand_id
1 'polypeptide(L)'
;MKPGMARALIILMSLLLGGCLGSVWTGANMIYDRHDIYKKLNDYQLAAAAHHALFDDRILKQSGCSLDLAVLNGDVLLAGHVPSERLRDLATRRLNSLTGYRELFNQVDVSLAVNNSLQDSWITAKIRSQIFADAAIDPNAFKIITSDRIVYIMGDVRPRQADRVIYIARNTSGVLRVVKLMRYYNLSETPSPNG
;
A
#
# COMPACT_ATOMS: atom_id res chain seq x y z
N MET A 1 40.95 -36.05 -4.24
CA MET A 1 40.76 -34.61 -4.49
C MET A 1 42.00 -33.84 -4.02
N LYS A 2 42.59 -33.00 -4.87
CA LYS A 2 43.85 -32.29 -4.56
C LYS A 2 43.57 -31.15 -3.54
N PRO A 3 44.37 -31.01 -2.46
CA PRO A 3 44.14 -30.00 -1.41
C PRO A 3 44.24 -28.54 -1.91
N GLY A 4 44.77 -28.32 -3.13
CA GLY A 4 44.81 -27.01 -3.78
C GLY A 4 43.45 -26.49 -4.26
N MET A 5 42.50 -27.36 -4.64
CA MET A 5 41.19 -26.90 -5.13
C MET A 5 40.30 -26.37 -3.99
N ALA A 6 40.38 -26.98 -2.79
CA ALA A 6 39.62 -26.51 -1.64
C ALA A 6 40.10 -25.11 -1.18
N ARG A 7 41.41 -24.85 -1.24
CA ARG A 7 41.98 -23.53 -0.92
C ARG A 7 41.58 -22.46 -1.94
N ALA A 8 41.55 -22.80 -3.24
CA ALA A 8 41.10 -21.87 -4.28
C ALA A 8 39.61 -21.51 -4.14
N LEU A 9 38.77 -22.47 -3.74
CA LEU A 9 37.34 -22.25 -3.52
C LEU A 9 37.07 -21.34 -2.30
N ILE A 10 37.84 -21.52 -1.23
CA ILE A 10 37.71 -20.69 -0.01
C ILE A 10 38.16 -19.24 -0.27
N ILE A 11 39.20 -19.03 -1.09
CA ILE A 11 39.67 -17.68 -1.47
C ILE A 11 38.69 -16.97 -2.42
N LEU A 12 38.05 -17.71 -3.33
CA LEU A 12 37.04 -17.14 -4.24
C LEU A 12 35.75 -16.72 -3.51
N MET A 13 35.38 -17.45 -2.44
CA MET A 13 34.19 -17.17 -1.64
C MET A 13 34.34 -15.95 -0.74
N SER A 14 35.55 -15.61 -0.29
CA SER A 14 35.82 -14.42 0.52
C SER A 14 35.83 -13.12 -0.30
N LEU A 15 36.14 -13.17 -1.61
CA LEU A 15 36.03 -11.99 -2.50
C LEU A 15 34.56 -11.58 -2.76
N LEU A 16 33.61 -12.51 -2.66
CA LEU A 16 32.19 -12.24 -2.86
C LEU A 16 31.51 -11.60 -1.62
N LEU A 17 32.21 -11.53 -0.47
CA LEU A 17 31.69 -10.89 0.76
C LEU A 17 32.08 -9.42 0.91
N GLY A 18 32.95 -8.87 0.06
CA GLY A 18 33.43 -7.48 0.15
C GLY A 18 32.45 -6.39 -0.32
N GLY A 19 31.18 -6.72 -0.57
CA GLY A 19 30.22 -5.86 -1.27
C GLY A 19 29.27 -5.01 -0.42
N CYS A 20 29.57 -4.71 0.86
CA CYS A 20 28.61 -3.97 1.72
C CYS A 20 29.14 -2.73 2.44
N LEU A 21 30.27 -2.14 2.04
CA LEU A 21 30.79 -0.89 2.64
C LEU A 21 31.27 0.12 1.58
N GLY A 22 30.49 0.34 0.52
CA GLY A 22 30.87 1.22 -0.60
C GLY A 22 29.87 2.30 -1.02
N SER A 23 28.73 2.42 -0.33
CA SER A 23 27.67 3.37 -0.75
C SER A 23 27.01 4.04 0.45
N VAL A 24 27.81 4.60 1.36
CA VAL A 24 27.30 5.48 2.41
C VAL A 24 28.09 6.79 2.38
N TRP A 25 27.36 7.87 2.07
CA TRP A 25 27.66 9.25 2.45
C TRP A 25 28.49 10.16 1.52
N THR A 26 27.93 10.52 0.37
CA THR A 26 28.03 11.91 -0.12
C THR A 26 26.70 12.61 0.13
N GLY A 27 26.60 13.31 1.28
CA GLY A 27 25.38 13.94 1.79
C GLY A 27 24.89 15.18 1.03
N ALA A 28 24.88 15.15 -0.30
CA ALA A 28 24.57 16.33 -1.12
C ALA A 28 23.12 16.43 -1.62
N ASN A 29 22.23 15.47 -1.33
CA ASN A 29 20.85 15.48 -1.87
C ASN A 29 19.73 15.31 -0.80
N MET A 30 19.87 15.86 0.40
CA MET A 30 18.77 15.88 1.38
C MET A 30 18.10 17.26 1.43
N ILE A 31 17.34 17.58 0.39
CA ILE A 31 16.28 18.60 0.48
C ILE A 31 15.01 17.84 0.88
N TYR A 32 14.79 17.67 2.19
CA TYR A 32 13.56 17.09 2.71
C TYR A 32 12.53 18.18 3.01
N ASP A 33 11.34 18.07 2.41
CA ASP A 33 10.19 18.87 2.81
C ASP A 33 9.65 18.35 4.15
N ARG A 34 9.67 19.21 5.17
CA ARG A 34 9.23 18.90 6.54
C ARG A 34 7.75 18.50 6.56
N HIS A 35 6.92 19.11 5.71
CA HIS A 35 5.48 18.87 5.68
C HIS A 35 5.13 17.46 5.21
N ASP A 36 5.83 16.97 4.19
CA ASP A 36 5.67 15.59 3.68
C ASP A 36 6.07 14.56 4.73
N ILE A 37 7.14 14.82 5.48
CA ILE A 37 7.58 13.96 6.60
C ILE A 37 6.51 13.89 7.69
N TYR A 38 5.93 15.03 8.09
CA TYR A 38 4.88 15.04 9.12
C TYR A 38 3.64 14.26 8.67
N LYS A 39 3.22 14.42 7.41
CA LYS A 39 2.10 13.63 6.85
C LYS A 39 2.37 12.13 6.92
N LYS A 40 3.54 11.69 6.47
CA LYS A 40 3.94 10.27 6.53
C LYS A 40 3.98 9.76 7.96
N LEU A 41 4.54 10.54 8.89
CA LEU A 41 4.60 10.16 10.31
C LEU A 41 3.19 10.00 10.90
N ASN A 42 2.29 10.94 10.62
CA ASN A 42 0.90 10.87 11.07
C ASN A 42 0.18 9.65 10.48
N ASP A 43 0.38 9.35 9.18
CA ASP A 43 -0.17 8.16 8.54
C ASP A 43 0.33 6.87 9.19
N TYR A 44 1.61 6.79 9.58
CA TYR A 44 2.15 5.63 10.30
C TYR A 44 1.52 5.46 11.68
N GLN A 45 1.34 6.54 12.43
CA GLN A 45 0.70 6.50 13.74
C GLN A 45 -0.77 6.08 13.61
N LEU A 46 -1.49 6.64 12.64
CA LEU A 46 -2.88 6.28 12.35
C LEU A 46 -3.00 4.82 11.90
N ALA A 47 -2.09 4.34 11.04
CA ALA A 47 -2.05 2.94 10.62
C ALA A 47 -1.79 2.00 11.80
N ALA A 48 -0.87 2.35 12.69
CA ALA A 48 -0.59 1.56 13.89
C ALA A 48 -1.80 1.53 14.84
N ALA A 49 -2.44 2.67 15.08
CA ALA A 49 -3.65 2.76 15.90
C ALA A 49 -4.81 1.95 15.29
N ALA A 50 -5.01 2.02 13.98
CA ALA A 50 -6.02 1.25 13.28
C ALA A 50 -5.75 -0.26 13.28
N HIS A 51 -4.50 -0.66 13.08
CA HIS A 51 -4.09 -2.07 13.24
C HIS A 51 -4.34 -2.56 14.65
N HIS A 52 -3.96 -1.79 15.66
CA HIS A 52 -4.19 -2.15 17.06
C HIS A 52 -5.70 -2.26 17.34
N ALA A 53 -6.50 -1.26 17.00
CA ALA A 53 -7.95 -1.26 17.24
C ALA A 53 -8.64 -2.48 16.62
N LEU A 54 -8.24 -2.92 15.42
CA LEU A 54 -8.80 -4.10 14.76
C LEU A 54 -8.29 -5.41 15.35
N PHE A 55 -6.99 -5.49 15.62
CA PHE A 55 -6.27 -6.75 15.75
C PHE A 55 -5.60 -6.96 17.12
N ASP A 56 -5.96 -6.19 18.15
CA ASP A 56 -5.48 -6.39 19.51
C ASP A 56 -5.90 -7.76 20.08
N ASP A 57 -7.09 -8.24 19.70
CA ASP A 57 -7.56 -9.58 20.03
C ASP A 57 -7.64 -10.51 18.80
N ARG A 58 -8.13 -11.73 19.03
CA ARG A 58 -8.24 -12.77 18.01
C ARG A 58 -9.59 -12.80 17.29
N ILE A 59 -10.56 -11.95 17.67
CA ILE A 59 -11.93 -12.05 17.17
C ILE A 59 -11.98 -11.78 15.66
N LEU A 60 -11.24 -10.77 15.17
CA LEU A 60 -11.16 -10.46 13.74
C LEU A 60 -10.03 -11.23 13.01
N LYS A 61 -9.31 -12.11 13.72
CA LYS A 61 -8.28 -13.02 13.16
C LYS A 61 -8.76 -14.47 13.05
N GLN A 62 -10.01 -14.73 13.41
CA GLN A 62 -10.58 -16.08 13.35
C GLN A 62 -10.73 -16.55 11.91
N SER A 63 -10.88 -17.86 11.73
CA SER A 63 -11.10 -18.47 10.42
C SER A 63 -12.31 -17.84 9.71
N GLY A 64 -12.17 -17.57 8.42
CA GLY A 64 -13.19 -16.91 7.60
C GLY A 64 -13.15 -15.38 7.65
N CYS A 65 -12.29 -14.77 8.48
CA CYS A 65 -11.98 -13.35 8.38
C CYS A 65 -10.74 -13.14 7.50
N SER A 66 -10.85 -12.28 6.50
CA SER A 66 -9.73 -11.75 5.74
C SER A 66 -9.90 -10.25 5.64
N LEU A 67 -9.06 -9.48 6.33
CA LEU A 67 -9.18 -8.03 6.43
C LEU A 67 -7.84 -7.38 6.09
N ASP A 68 -7.86 -6.53 5.08
CA ASP A 68 -6.72 -5.72 4.66
C ASP A 68 -6.95 -4.26 5.05
N LEU A 69 -5.94 -3.67 5.69
CA LEU A 69 -5.97 -2.28 6.16
C LEU A 69 -4.94 -1.45 5.40
N ALA A 70 -5.34 -0.27 4.94
CA ALA A 70 -4.45 0.70 4.34
C ALA A 70 -4.72 2.11 4.88
N VAL A 71 -3.66 2.90 5.00
CA VAL A 71 -3.73 4.33 5.31
C VAL A 71 -2.91 5.11 4.29
N LEU A 72 -3.47 6.23 3.81
CA LEU A 72 -2.77 7.21 2.96
C LEU A 72 -3.40 8.60 3.10
N ASN A 73 -2.59 9.61 3.38
CA ASN A 73 -2.99 11.01 3.54
C ASN A 73 -4.11 11.21 4.58
N GLY A 74 -4.10 10.43 5.65
CA GLY A 74 -5.12 10.42 6.69
C GLY A 74 -6.39 9.62 6.36
N ASP A 75 -6.54 9.08 5.15
CA ASP A 75 -7.66 8.17 4.85
C ASP A 75 -7.35 6.76 5.29
N VAL A 76 -8.36 6.09 5.84
CA VAL A 76 -8.30 4.69 6.25
C VAL A 76 -9.19 3.88 5.32
N LEU A 77 -8.67 2.76 4.82
CA LEU A 77 -9.43 1.77 4.07
C LEU A 77 -9.34 0.43 4.77
N LEU A 78 -10.50 -0.16 5.04
CA LEU A 78 -10.64 -1.54 5.45
C LEU A 78 -11.35 -2.33 4.35
N ALA A 79 -10.73 -3.37 3.84
CA ALA A 79 -11.28 -4.20 2.76
C ALA A 79 -11.21 -5.68 3.10
N GLY A 80 -11.99 -6.49 2.39
CA GLY A 80 -11.97 -7.95 2.46
C GLY A 80 -13.31 -8.52 2.87
N HIS A 81 -13.32 -9.60 3.66
CA HIS A 81 -14.54 -10.27 4.06
C HIS A 81 -14.51 -10.81 5.49
N VAL A 82 -15.71 -11.01 6.02
CA VAL A 82 -15.98 -11.66 7.31
C VAL A 82 -17.17 -12.61 7.19
N PRO A 83 -17.29 -13.64 8.04
CA PRO A 83 -18.34 -14.65 7.91
C PRO A 83 -19.69 -14.21 8.50
N SER A 84 -19.79 -13.01 9.11
CA SER A 84 -21.06 -12.50 9.64
C SER A 84 -21.12 -10.97 9.73
N GLU A 85 -22.34 -10.45 9.63
CA GLU A 85 -22.71 -9.05 9.86
C GLU A 85 -22.16 -8.54 11.20
N ARG A 86 -22.27 -9.34 12.27
CA ARG A 86 -21.77 -9.00 13.61
C ARG A 86 -20.27 -8.66 13.61
N LEU A 87 -19.46 -9.41 12.84
CA LEU A 87 -18.03 -9.18 12.75
C LEU A 87 -17.69 -7.97 11.89
N ARG A 88 -18.46 -7.73 10.81
CA ARG A 88 -18.32 -6.51 9.99
C ARG A 88 -18.60 -5.28 10.84
N ASP A 89 -19.68 -5.31 11.61
CA ASP A 89 -20.07 -4.21 12.48
C ASP A 89 -19.06 -4.01 13.62
N LEU A 90 -18.47 -5.09 14.15
CA LEU A 90 -17.39 -5.00 15.13
C LEU A 90 -16.16 -4.29 14.56
N ALA A 91 -15.70 -4.67 13.37
CA ALA A 91 -14.57 -4.04 12.70
C ALA A 91 -14.85 -2.55 12.43
N THR A 92 -16.06 -2.25 11.96
CA THR A 92 -16.55 -0.88 11.73
C THR A 92 -16.50 -0.05 13.01
N ARG A 93 -17.06 -0.57 14.11
CA ARG A 93 -17.07 0.12 15.41
C ARG A 93 -15.66 0.37 15.94
N ARG A 94 -14.74 -0.59 15.80
CA ARG A 94 -13.33 -0.44 16.22
C ARG A 94 -12.66 0.72 15.49
N LEU A 95 -12.79 0.79 14.16
CA LEU A 95 -12.22 1.89 13.40
C LEU A 95 -12.92 3.24 13.65
N ASN A 96 -14.24 3.24 13.85
CA ASN A 96 -14.97 4.47 14.18
C ASN A 96 -14.58 5.07 15.53
N SER A 97 -14.00 4.29 16.44
CA SER A 97 -13.50 4.81 17.73
C SER A 97 -12.19 5.58 17.61
N LEU A 98 -11.51 5.48 16.46
CA LEU A 98 -10.29 6.24 16.20
C LEU A 98 -10.63 7.70 15.92
N THR A 99 -9.69 8.58 16.24
CA THR A 99 -9.77 10.01 15.95
C THR A 99 -8.64 10.42 15.01
N GLY A 100 -8.86 11.48 14.23
CA GLY A 100 -7.79 12.09 13.42
C GLY A 100 -7.58 11.45 12.04
N TYR A 101 -8.38 10.47 11.64
CA TYR A 101 -8.50 10.12 10.22
C TYR A 101 -9.37 11.15 9.49
N ARG A 102 -9.11 11.32 8.20
CA ARG A 102 -9.87 12.21 7.31
C ARG A 102 -11.15 11.54 6.82
N GLU A 103 -11.04 10.29 6.38
CA GLU A 103 -12.17 9.50 5.89
C GLU A 103 -11.93 8.00 6.16
N LEU A 104 -13.00 7.27 6.47
CA LEU A 104 -12.97 5.81 6.62
C LEU A 104 -13.75 5.15 5.49
N PHE A 105 -13.05 4.47 4.59
CA PHE A 105 -13.62 3.63 3.56
C PHE A 105 -13.76 2.20 4.07
N ASN A 106 -14.97 1.81 4.46
CA ASN A 106 -15.28 0.42 4.82
C ASN A 106 -15.79 -0.34 3.58
N GLN A 107 -15.04 -1.34 3.16
CA GLN A 107 -15.27 -2.20 2.00
C GLN A 107 -15.21 -3.68 2.40
N VAL A 108 -15.65 -3.99 3.63
CA VAL A 108 -15.73 -5.36 4.14
C VAL A 108 -17.07 -5.97 3.76
N ASP A 109 -17.02 -7.06 2.99
CA ASP A 109 -18.20 -7.84 2.63
C ASP A 109 -18.49 -8.94 3.67
N VAL A 110 -19.76 -9.34 3.77
CA VAL A 110 -20.14 -10.53 4.53
C VAL A 110 -20.21 -11.72 3.58
N SER A 111 -19.24 -12.62 3.71
CA SER A 111 -19.06 -13.75 2.78
C SER A 111 -18.36 -14.91 3.46
N LEU A 112 -18.65 -16.12 3.00
CA LEU A 112 -17.92 -17.35 3.35
C LEU A 112 -16.80 -17.65 2.35
N ALA A 113 -16.28 -16.61 1.68
CA ALA A 113 -15.20 -16.72 0.73
C ALA A 113 -13.97 -17.38 1.35
N VAL A 114 -13.25 -18.14 0.54
CA VAL A 114 -11.93 -18.65 0.92
C VAL A 114 -10.93 -17.54 0.64
N ASN A 115 -10.18 -17.15 1.67
CA ASN A 115 -9.09 -16.21 1.54
C ASN A 115 -8.08 -16.70 0.47
N ASN A 116 -7.86 -15.89 -0.57
CA ASN A 116 -6.84 -16.13 -1.58
C ASN A 116 -5.80 -15.00 -1.63
N SER A 117 -5.25 -14.68 -0.46
CA SER A 117 -4.25 -13.62 -0.26
C SER A 117 -3.03 -13.73 -1.18
N LEU A 118 -2.63 -14.94 -1.60
CA LEU A 118 -1.55 -15.15 -2.58
C LEU A 118 -1.92 -14.59 -3.96
N GLN A 119 -3.13 -14.87 -4.44
CA GLN A 119 -3.62 -14.33 -5.71
C GLN A 119 -3.75 -12.81 -5.65
N ASP A 120 -4.29 -12.28 -4.55
CA ASP A 120 -4.47 -10.85 -4.36
C ASP A 120 -3.14 -10.10 -4.24
N SER A 121 -2.15 -10.68 -3.55
CA SER A 121 -0.78 -10.16 -3.50
C SER A 121 -0.14 -10.13 -4.87
N TRP A 122 -0.36 -11.18 -5.68
CA TRP A 122 0.17 -11.24 -7.06
C TRP A 122 -0.48 -10.23 -7.99
N ILE A 123 -1.80 -10.02 -7.89
CA ILE A 123 -2.52 -8.96 -8.60
C ILE A 123 -1.95 -7.59 -8.20
N THR A 124 -1.82 -7.33 -6.90
CA THR A 124 -1.27 -6.08 -6.37
C THR A 124 0.15 -5.84 -6.89
N ALA A 125 1.00 -6.86 -6.86
CA ALA A 125 2.37 -6.77 -7.36
C ALA A 125 2.42 -6.43 -8.86
N LYS A 126 1.59 -7.08 -9.70
CA LYS A 126 1.49 -6.76 -11.14
C LYS A 126 1.09 -5.31 -11.38
N ILE A 127 0.05 -4.84 -10.69
CA ILE A 127 -0.44 -3.47 -10.82
C ILE A 127 0.64 -2.47 -10.40
N ARG A 128 1.26 -2.68 -9.23
CA ARG A 128 2.33 -1.80 -8.74
C ARG A 128 3.52 -1.77 -9.69
N SER A 129 3.96 -2.92 -10.22
CA SER A 129 5.05 -2.97 -11.19
C SER A 129 4.75 -2.18 -12.46
N GLN A 130 3.52 -2.26 -12.98
CA GLN A 130 3.11 -1.48 -14.16
C GLN A 130 3.05 0.02 -13.87
N ILE A 131 2.61 0.41 -12.67
CA ILE A 131 2.63 1.80 -12.23
C ILE A 131 4.07 2.33 -12.10
N PHE A 132 4.97 1.55 -11.51
CA PHE A 132 6.38 1.93 -11.40
C PHE A 132 7.07 2.06 -12.77
N ALA A 133 6.64 1.28 -13.76
CA ALA A 133 7.18 1.35 -15.12
C ALA A 133 6.62 2.52 -15.95
N ASP A 134 5.55 3.18 -15.50
CA ASP A 134 4.91 4.28 -16.22
C ASP A 134 5.37 5.64 -15.71
N ALA A 135 6.24 6.30 -16.47
CA ALA A 135 6.81 7.61 -16.12
C ALA A 135 5.78 8.74 -15.97
N ALA A 136 4.54 8.57 -16.46
CA ALA A 136 3.48 9.56 -16.28
C ALA A 136 2.80 9.46 -14.91
N ILE A 137 3.04 8.40 -14.15
CA ILE A 137 2.41 8.12 -12.86
C ILE A 137 3.43 8.38 -11.75
N ASP A 138 3.03 9.14 -10.72
CA ASP A 138 3.80 9.20 -9.48
C ASP A 138 3.38 7.98 -8.62
N PRO A 139 4.27 7.00 -8.38
CA PRO A 139 3.90 5.78 -7.65
C PRO A 139 3.52 6.06 -6.19
N ASN A 140 3.97 7.17 -5.62
CA ASN A 140 3.72 7.52 -4.22
C ASN A 140 2.35 8.21 -4.04
N ALA A 141 1.77 8.74 -5.11
CA ALA A 141 0.44 9.35 -5.07
C ALA A 141 -0.69 8.33 -4.89
N PHE A 142 -0.41 7.03 -5.08
CA PHE A 142 -1.40 5.96 -5.04
C PHE A 142 -1.07 4.88 -4.00
N LYS A 143 -2.05 4.56 -3.17
CA LYS A 143 -2.06 3.32 -2.37
C LYS A 143 -3.01 2.34 -3.04
N ILE A 144 -2.54 1.12 -3.26
CA ILE A 144 -3.30 0.06 -3.91
C ILE A 144 -3.29 -1.15 -3.01
N ILE A 145 -4.48 -1.66 -2.73
CA ILE A 145 -4.68 -2.96 -2.09
C ILE A 145 -5.64 -3.78 -2.93
N THR A 146 -5.41 -5.08 -2.97
CA THR A 146 -6.34 -6.03 -3.58
C THR A 146 -6.83 -6.95 -2.49
N SER A 147 -8.14 -7.16 -2.42
CA SER A 147 -8.76 -8.12 -1.51
C SER A 147 -9.93 -8.78 -2.23
N ASP A 148 -10.01 -10.11 -2.21
CA ASP A 148 -11.00 -10.91 -2.93
C ASP A 148 -11.05 -10.59 -4.43
N ARG A 149 -9.88 -10.34 -5.03
CA ARG A 149 -9.69 -9.89 -6.43
C ARG A 149 -10.31 -8.53 -6.76
N ILE A 150 -10.74 -7.78 -5.75
CA ILE A 150 -11.22 -6.40 -5.87
C ILE A 150 -10.06 -5.47 -5.58
N VAL A 151 -9.75 -4.60 -6.54
CA VAL A 151 -8.66 -3.63 -6.41
C VAL A 151 -9.24 -2.32 -5.89
N TYR A 152 -8.72 -1.86 -4.77
CA TYR A 152 -9.04 -0.57 -4.20
C TYR A 152 -7.86 0.38 -4.44
N ILE A 153 -8.16 1.53 -5.05
CA ILE A 153 -7.17 2.55 -5.38
C ILE A 153 -7.48 3.80 -4.56
N MET A 154 -6.53 4.21 -3.73
CA MET A 154 -6.62 5.41 -2.88
C MET A 154 -5.55 6.44 -3.25
N GLY A 155 -5.84 7.69 -2.94
CA GLY A 155 -4.87 8.77 -3.02
C GLY A 155 -5.51 10.12 -3.33
N ASP A 156 -4.72 11.18 -3.13
CA ASP A 156 -5.02 12.49 -3.67
C ASP A 156 -4.25 12.58 -4.99
N VAL A 157 -4.96 12.68 -6.13
CA VAL A 157 -4.40 12.37 -7.45
C VAL A 157 -4.86 13.35 -8.53
N ARG A 158 -4.07 13.47 -9.59
CA ARG A 158 -4.46 14.21 -10.80
C ARG A 158 -5.37 13.34 -11.67
N PRO A 159 -6.43 13.89 -12.31
CA PRO A 159 -7.34 13.11 -13.16
C PRO A 159 -6.64 12.23 -14.20
N ARG A 160 -5.66 12.79 -14.94
CA ARG A 160 -4.91 12.06 -15.96
C ARG A 160 -4.13 10.86 -15.40
N GLN A 161 -3.56 10.97 -14.20
CA GLN A 161 -2.84 9.86 -13.58
C GLN A 161 -3.82 8.78 -13.09
N ALA A 162 -4.93 9.20 -12.49
CA ALA A 162 -5.97 8.29 -12.05
C ALA A 162 -6.51 7.44 -13.20
N ASP A 163 -6.78 8.03 -14.36
CA ASP A 163 -7.28 7.30 -15.52
C ASP A 163 -6.30 6.21 -15.98
N ARG A 164 -4.99 6.49 -15.97
CA ARG A 164 -3.96 5.50 -16.29
C ARG A 164 -3.89 4.38 -15.26
N VAL A 165 -3.90 4.71 -13.97
CA VAL A 165 -3.89 3.70 -12.89
C VAL A 165 -5.14 2.83 -12.93
N ILE A 166 -6.32 3.42 -13.17
CA ILE A 166 -7.57 2.68 -13.35
C ILE A 166 -7.47 1.74 -14.56
N TYR A 167 -6.93 2.22 -15.69
CA TYR A 167 -6.74 1.40 -16.89
C TYR A 167 -5.82 0.19 -16.61
N ILE A 168 -4.67 0.43 -15.97
CA ILE A 168 -3.73 -0.62 -15.53
C ILE A 168 -4.45 -1.65 -14.65
N ALA A 169 -5.17 -1.20 -13.63
CA ALA A 169 -5.87 -2.09 -12.70
C ALA A 169 -6.94 -2.93 -13.41
N ARG A 170 -7.78 -2.31 -14.26
CA ARG A 170 -8.87 -3.02 -14.97
C ARG A 170 -8.37 -4.05 -15.96
N ASN A 171 -7.20 -3.83 -16.56
CA ASN A 171 -6.61 -4.73 -17.54
C ASN A 171 -5.63 -5.75 -16.93
N THR A 172 -5.43 -5.73 -15.61
CA THR A 172 -4.61 -6.73 -14.95
C THR A 172 -5.39 -8.04 -14.80
N SER A 173 -4.82 -9.12 -15.34
CA SER A 173 -5.41 -10.45 -15.26
C SER A 173 -5.67 -10.88 -13.81
N GLY A 174 -6.89 -11.37 -13.56
CA GLY A 174 -7.35 -11.83 -12.25
C GLY A 174 -8.19 -10.80 -11.49
N VAL A 175 -8.17 -9.53 -11.89
CA VAL A 175 -9.00 -8.47 -11.29
C VAL A 175 -10.46 -8.68 -11.63
N LEU A 176 -11.33 -8.66 -10.62
CA LEU A 176 -12.78 -8.73 -10.80
C LEU A 176 -13.43 -7.35 -10.90
N ARG A 177 -13.00 -6.43 -10.03
CA ARG A 177 -13.62 -5.12 -9.87
C ARG A 177 -12.56 -4.12 -9.42
N VAL A 178 -12.73 -2.88 -9.83
CA VAL A 178 -11.89 -1.75 -9.38
C VAL A 178 -12.78 -0.75 -8.66
N VAL A 179 -12.43 -0.42 -7.42
CA VAL A 179 -13.08 0.57 -6.58
C VAL A 179 -12.17 1.79 -6.45
N LYS A 180 -12.73 2.96 -6.76
CA LYS A 180 -12.00 4.23 -6.80
C LYS A 180 -12.28 4.98 -5.50
N LEU A 181 -11.26 5.13 -4.66
CA LEU A 181 -11.30 5.80 -3.36
C LEU A 181 -10.33 6.99 -3.37
N MET A 182 -10.39 7.77 -4.44
CA MET A 182 -9.43 8.83 -4.75
C MET A 182 -10.10 10.20 -4.71
N ARG A 183 -9.35 11.21 -4.27
CA ARG A 183 -9.71 12.61 -4.49
C ARG A 183 -8.94 13.18 -5.65
N TYR A 184 -9.63 13.99 -6.43
CA TYR A 184 -9.06 14.66 -7.58
C TYR A 184 -8.67 16.08 -7.21
N TYR A 185 -7.45 16.48 -7.54
CA TYR A 185 -7.04 17.88 -7.50
C TYR A 185 -6.54 18.33 -8.87
N ASN A 186 -6.79 19.60 -9.16
CA ASN A 186 -6.20 20.30 -10.29
C ASN A 186 -5.10 21.21 -9.75
N LEU A 187 -3.97 21.27 -10.45
CA LEU A 187 -3.03 22.36 -10.26
C LEU A 187 -3.69 23.59 -10.88
N SER A 188 -4.28 24.45 -10.05
CA SER A 188 -4.57 25.81 -10.50
C SER A 188 -3.23 26.47 -10.80
N GLU A 189 -2.98 26.86 -12.05
CA GLU A 189 -1.92 27.80 -12.37
C GLU A 189 -2.05 29.00 -11.42
N THR A 190 -0.94 29.36 -10.77
CA THR A 190 -0.82 30.53 -9.91
C THR A 190 -1.49 31.73 -10.60
N PRO A 191 -2.28 32.56 -9.89
CA PRO A 191 -2.90 33.72 -10.51
C PRO A 191 -1.82 34.57 -11.18
N SER A 192 -2.04 34.92 -12.44
CA SER A 192 -1.29 35.93 -13.18
C SER A 192 -1.07 37.12 -12.24
N PRO A 193 0.17 37.58 -12.00
CA PRO A 193 0.36 38.84 -11.32
C PRO A 193 -0.25 39.91 -12.23
N ASN A 194 -1.40 40.46 -11.82
CA ASN A 194 -2.13 41.55 -12.47
C ASN A 194 -1.13 42.59 -13.04
N GLY A 195 -1.30 43.11 -14.26
CA GLY A 195 -2.58 43.65 -14.75
C GLY A 195 -2.75 45.04 -14.16
#